data_AF-A0AAJ1HNN3-F1
#
_entry.id   AF-A0AAJ1HNN3-F1
#
_cell.length_a   1.000
_cell.length_b   1.000
_cell.length_c   1.000
_cell.angle_alpha   90.00
_cell.angle_beta   90.00
_cell.angle_gamma   90.00
#
_symmetry.space_group_name_H-M   'P 1'
#
loop_
_entity.id
_entity.type
_entity.pdbx_description
1 polymer ?
#
loop_
_entity_poly.entity_id
_entity_poly.type
_entity_poly.pdbx_seq_one_letter_code
_entity_poly.pdbx_strand_id
1 'polypeptide(L)'
;MEEALTKSPLKPLRNAIKNALKLKKWVYQMFQHGELPLHNNHNEQLIRPTTLVRKNSLFAKSTAGAKANAIWYSIVQIAKLNHLDVFKYLETLLSAFTKREMPEIEAYLPWAREIQESCKA
;
A
#
# COMPACT_ATOMS: atom_id res chain seq x y z
N MET A 1 -12.84 40.78 9.48
CA MET A 1 -13.65 40.48 8.26
C MET A 1 -13.15 39.24 7.52
N GLU A 2 -11.85 38.97 7.53
CA GLU A 2 -11.21 37.81 6.89
C GLU A 2 -11.54 36.45 7.56
N GLU A 3 -11.82 36.46 8.86
CA GLU A 3 -12.12 35.28 9.67
C GLU A 3 -13.54 34.71 9.47
N ALA A 4 -14.47 35.52 8.94
CA ALA A 4 -15.82 35.07 8.60
C ALA A 4 -15.87 34.37 7.23
N LEU A 5 -14.99 34.75 6.30
CA LEU A 5 -14.88 34.14 4.97
C LEU A 5 -14.24 32.73 5.04
N THR A 6 -13.43 32.47 6.06
CA THR A 6 -12.75 31.17 6.25
C THR A 6 -13.66 30.10 6.84
N LYS A 7 -14.79 30.47 7.48
CA LYS A 7 -15.80 29.58 8.07
C LYS A 7 -17.11 29.47 7.27
N SER A 8 -17.12 29.92 6.00
CA SER A 8 -18.30 29.77 5.15
C SER A 8 -18.64 28.29 4.91
N PRO A 9 -19.90 27.84 5.09
CA PRO A 9 -20.32 26.45 4.88
C PRO A 9 -20.11 25.97 3.43
N LEU A 10 -19.94 26.91 2.49
CA LEU A 10 -19.66 26.63 1.08
C LEU A 10 -18.18 26.36 0.78
N LYS A 11 -17.26 26.69 1.71
CA LYS A 11 -15.82 26.53 1.51
C LYS A 11 -15.39 25.07 1.31
N PRO A 12 -15.86 24.08 2.10
CA PRO A 12 -15.53 22.67 1.89
C PRO A 12 -16.00 22.16 0.52
N LEU A 13 -17.23 22.50 0.13
CA LEU A 13 -17.81 22.12 -1.17
C LEU A 13 -17.00 22.70 -2.33
N ARG A 14 -16.67 24.00 -2.26
CA ARG A 14 -15.86 24.66 -3.27
C ARG A 14 -14.48 24.01 -3.40
N ASN A 15 -13.86 23.62 -2.29
CA ASN A 15 -12.57 22.93 -2.29
C ASN A 15 -12.68 21.53 -2.90
N ALA A 16 -13.75 20.80 -2.59
CA ALA A 16 -14.02 19.48 -3.17
C ALA A 16 -14.20 19.58 -4.70
N ILE A 17 -14.98 20.55 -5.20
CA ILE A 17 -15.17 20.79 -6.63
C ILE A 17 -13.82 21.13 -7.30
N LYS A 18 -13.04 22.06 -6.72
CA LYS A 18 -11.71 22.40 -7.25
C LYS A 18 -10.80 21.17 -7.32
N ASN A 19 -10.82 20.32 -6.30
CA ASN A 19 -10.04 19.10 -6.29
C ASN A 19 -10.51 18.09 -7.35
N ALA A 20 -11.82 17.89 -7.50
CA ALA A 20 -12.39 17.03 -8.53
C ALA A 20 -12.00 17.50 -9.95
N LEU A 21 -12.07 18.80 -10.21
CA LEU A 21 -11.64 19.38 -11.49
C LEU A 21 -10.14 19.18 -11.74
N LYS A 22 -9.30 19.34 -10.71
CA LYS A 22 -7.85 19.08 -10.79
C LYS A 22 -7.56 17.61 -11.12
N LEU A 23 -8.31 16.68 -10.53
CA LEU A 23 -8.14 15.23 -10.73
C LEU A 23 -8.77 14.70 -12.01
N LYS A 24 -9.62 15.49 -12.69
CA LYS A 24 -10.37 15.10 -13.90
C LYS A 24 -9.51 14.36 -14.92
N LYS A 25 -8.30 14.87 -15.23
CA LYS A 25 -7.38 14.24 -16.20
C LYS A 25 -7.00 12.80 -15.81
N TRP A 26 -6.77 12.55 -14.52
CA TRP A 26 -6.39 11.23 -14.02
C TRP A 26 -7.58 10.29 -13.96
N VAL A 27 -8.71 10.77 -13.45
CA VAL A 27 -9.95 9.99 -13.40
C VAL A 27 -10.36 9.56 -14.81
N TYR A 28 -10.29 10.45 -15.80
CA TYR A 28 -10.76 10.14 -17.15
C TYR A 28 -9.89 9.12 -17.91
N GLN A 29 -8.67 8.83 -17.44
CA GLN A 29 -7.86 7.75 -18.00
C GLN A 29 -8.53 6.38 -17.81
N MET A 30 -9.41 6.22 -16.81
CA MET A 30 -10.18 4.97 -16.65
C MET A 30 -11.06 4.67 -17.87
N PHE A 31 -11.54 5.69 -18.59
CA PHE A 31 -12.34 5.50 -19.80
C PHE A 31 -11.51 5.08 -21.02
N GLN A 32 -10.18 5.17 -20.94
CA GLN A 32 -9.29 4.65 -21.98
C GLN A 32 -9.09 3.13 -21.84
N HIS A 33 -9.37 2.57 -20.66
CA HIS A 33 -9.18 1.16 -20.34
C HIS A 33 -10.48 0.56 -19.82
N GLY A 34 -11.27 -0.06 -20.71
CA GLY A 34 -12.57 -0.65 -20.36
C GLY A 34 -12.51 -1.79 -19.34
N GLU A 35 -11.32 -2.34 -19.07
CA GLU A 35 -11.09 -3.36 -18.05
C GLU A 35 -11.04 -2.80 -16.63
N LEU A 36 -10.86 -1.48 -16.46
CA LEU A 36 -10.76 -0.87 -15.15
C LEU A 36 -12.15 -0.62 -14.54
N PRO A 37 -12.38 -0.97 -13.27
CA PRO A 37 -13.62 -0.67 -12.59
C PRO A 37 -13.76 0.84 -12.35
N LEU A 38 -15.00 1.35 -12.46
CA LEU A 38 -15.33 2.76 -12.18
C LEU A 38 -15.32 3.10 -10.68
N HIS A 39 -15.07 2.11 -9.82
CA HIS A 39 -15.03 2.23 -8.36
C HIS A 39 -13.72 1.69 -7.80
N ASN A 40 -13.31 2.20 -6.64
CA ASN A 40 -12.08 1.80 -5.95
C ASN A 40 -12.32 0.78 -4.82
N ASN A 41 -13.53 0.20 -4.67
CA ASN A 41 -13.89 -0.71 -3.57
C ASN A 41 -12.86 -1.83 -3.32
N HIS A 42 -12.34 -2.45 -4.39
CA HIS A 42 -11.32 -3.49 -4.27
C HIS A 42 -10.04 -2.95 -3.61
N ASN A 43 -9.55 -1.79 -4.08
CA ASN A 43 -8.36 -1.14 -3.53
C ASN A 43 -8.58 -0.68 -2.09
N GLU A 44 -9.77 -0.17 -1.77
CA GLU A 44 -10.13 0.21 -0.39
C GLU A 44 -10.15 -0.99 0.55
N GLN A 45 -10.66 -2.14 0.09
CA GLN A 45 -10.61 -3.39 0.86
C GLN A 45 -9.17 -3.87 1.06
N LEU A 46 -8.32 -3.79 0.03
CA LEU A 46 -6.91 -4.18 0.12
C LEU A 46 -6.10 -3.33 1.10
N ILE A 47 -6.35 -2.01 1.17
CA ILE A 47 -5.63 -1.11 2.09
C ILE A 47 -6.20 -1.12 3.52
N ARG A 48 -7.43 -1.60 3.70
CA ARG A 48 -8.14 -1.59 4.99
C ARG A 48 -7.38 -2.26 6.15
N PRO A 49 -6.70 -3.42 5.98
CA PRO A 49 -5.92 -4.02 7.06
C PRO A 49 -4.83 -3.08 7.59
N THR A 50 -4.12 -2.37 6.70
CA THR A 50 -3.07 -1.42 7.07
C THR A 50 -3.63 -0.21 7.82
N THR A 51 -4.78 0.33 7.38
CA THR A 51 -5.41 1.47 8.08
C THR A 51 -5.94 1.07 9.45
N LEU A 52 -6.49 -0.15 9.60
CA LEU A 52 -6.90 -0.71 10.89
C LEU A 52 -5.71 -0.91 11.82
N VAL A 53 -4.60 -1.47 11.35
CA VAL A 53 -3.41 -1.66 12.18
C VAL A 53 -2.80 -0.32 12.59
N ARG A 54 -2.76 0.69 11.70
CA ARG A 54 -2.35 2.05 12.09
C ARG A 54 -3.22 2.60 13.21
N LYS A 55 -4.54 2.42 13.14
CA LYS A 55 -5.48 2.87 14.18
C LYS A 55 -5.25 2.16 15.52
N ASN A 56 -4.91 0.87 15.48
CA ASN A 56 -4.74 0.03 16.67
C ASN A 56 -3.29 -0.05 17.19
N SER A 57 -2.32 0.50 16.45
CA SER A 57 -0.91 0.44 16.84
C SER A 57 -0.58 1.51 17.87
N LEU A 58 0.03 1.08 18.97
CA LEU A 58 0.57 1.97 20.00
C LEU A 58 1.87 2.66 19.56
N PHE A 59 2.57 2.13 18.56
CA PHE A 59 3.94 2.52 18.19
C PHE A 59 4.06 3.11 16.77
N ALA A 60 3.06 2.95 15.90
CA ALA A 60 3.07 3.46 14.53
C ALA A 60 2.51 4.89 14.37
N LYS A 61 2.70 5.75 15.38
CA LYS A 61 2.24 7.15 15.36
C LYS A 61 3.27 8.12 14.77
N SER A 62 4.55 7.76 14.76
CA SER A 62 5.62 8.58 14.18
C SER A 62 5.72 8.39 12.66
N THR A 63 6.30 9.36 11.96
CA THR A 63 6.58 9.28 10.52
C THR A 63 7.53 8.10 10.19
N ALA A 64 8.53 7.88 11.05
CA ALA A 64 9.44 6.74 10.94
C ALA A 64 8.70 5.40 11.08
N GLY A 65 7.81 5.27 12.07
CA GLY A 65 6.99 4.07 12.25
C GLY A 65 6.03 3.83 11.09
N ALA A 66 5.42 4.90 10.54
CA ALA A 66 4.58 4.80 9.35
C ALA A 66 5.38 4.31 8.12
N LYS A 67 6.62 4.80 7.93
CA LYS A 67 7.50 4.36 6.84
C LYS A 67 7.90 2.90 6.99
N ALA A 68 8.31 2.47 8.19
CA ALA A 68 8.65 1.07 8.47
C ALA A 68 7.45 0.13 8.20
N ASN A 69 6.27 0.49 8.68
CA ASN A 69 5.06 -0.29 8.42
C ASN A 69 4.72 -0.37 6.93
N ALA A 70 4.86 0.72 6.19
CA ALA A 70 4.58 0.71 4.75
C ALA A 70 5.50 -0.27 4.01
N ILE A 71 6.79 -0.34 4.38
CA ILE A 71 7.74 -1.32 3.82
C ILE A 71 7.28 -2.75 4.16
N TRP A 72 7.00 -3.03 5.43
CA TRP A 72 6.54 -4.35 5.88
C TRP A 72 5.28 -4.83 5.16
N TYR A 73 4.26 -3.97 5.08
CA TYR A 73 3.02 -4.31 4.36
C TYR A 73 3.24 -4.50 2.87
N SER A 74 4.16 -3.75 2.26
CA SER A 74 4.49 -3.93 0.84
C SER A 74 5.06 -5.32 0.60
N ILE A 75 6.00 -5.78 1.44
CA ILE A 75 6.59 -7.13 1.33
C ILE A 75 5.50 -8.21 1.49
N VAL A 76 4.66 -8.10 2.52
CA VAL A 76 3.56 -9.04 2.76
C VAL A 76 2.57 -9.07 1.59
N GLN A 77 2.19 -7.89 1.07
CA GLN A 77 1.22 -7.81 -0.01
C GLN A 77 1.79 -8.37 -1.31
N ILE A 78 3.06 -8.09 -1.61
CA ILE A 78 3.74 -8.66 -2.78
C ILE A 78 3.80 -10.19 -2.67
N ALA A 79 4.13 -10.74 -1.49
CA ALA A 79 4.14 -12.20 -1.28
C ALA A 79 2.76 -12.82 -1.56
N LYS A 80 1.68 -12.20 -1.06
CA LYS A 80 0.30 -12.65 -1.33
C LYS A 80 -0.06 -12.57 -2.82
N LEU A 81 0.33 -11.48 -3.50
CA LEU A 81 0.11 -11.30 -4.94
C LEU A 81 0.87 -12.34 -5.78
N ASN A 82 1.97 -12.88 -5.26
CA ASN A 82 2.75 -13.95 -5.88
C ASN A 82 2.35 -15.35 -5.39
N HIS A 83 1.22 -15.48 -4.70
CA HIS A 83 0.68 -16.75 -4.20
C HIS A 83 1.64 -17.52 -3.27
N LEU A 84 2.40 -16.78 -2.45
CA LEU A 84 3.30 -17.34 -1.47
C LEU A 84 2.66 -17.44 -0.08
N ASP A 85 3.03 -18.47 0.68
CA ASP A 85 2.86 -18.50 2.12
C ASP A 85 3.71 -17.37 2.73
N VAL A 86 3.01 -16.39 3.30
CA VAL A 86 3.63 -15.17 3.82
C VAL A 86 4.59 -15.49 4.96
N PHE A 87 4.24 -16.43 5.83
CA PHE A 87 5.05 -16.75 7.00
C PHE A 87 6.37 -17.40 6.56
N LYS A 88 6.30 -18.42 5.71
CA LYS A 88 7.47 -19.14 5.19
C LYS A 88 8.38 -18.24 4.36
N TYR A 89 7.79 -17.34 3.57
CA TYR A 89 8.57 -16.36 2.81
C TYR A 89 9.31 -15.38 3.73
N LEU A 90 8.65 -14.86 4.77
CA LEU A 90 9.29 -13.98 5.74
C LEU A 90 10.39 -14.69 6.54
N GLU A 91 10.16 -15.93 6.94
CA GLU A 91 11.18 -16.76 7.59
C GLU A 91 12.41 -16.91 6.69
N THR A 92 12.20 -17.27 5.42
CA THR A 92 13.29 -17.43 4.44
C THR A 92 14.09 -16.15 4.27
N LEU A 93 13.41 -15.01 4.13
CA LEU A 93 14.06 -13.69 4.04
C LEU A 93 14.89 -13.39 5.29
N LEU A 94 14.29 -13.50 6.47
CA LEU A 94 14.96 -13.17 7.73
C LEU A 94 16.13 -14.12 8.02
N SER A 95 16.00 -15.40 7.72
CA SER A 95 17.10 -16.37 7.82
C SER A 95 18.24 -16.02 6.87
N ALA A 96 17.95 -15.58 5.64
CA ALA A 96 18.98 -15.14 4.70
C ALA A 96 19.75 -13.93 5.22
N PHE A 97 19.07 -12.96 5.84
CA PHE A 97 19.70 -11.79 6.44
C PHE A 97 20.65 -12.10 7.60
N THR A 98 20.50 -13.24 8.28
CA THR A 98 21.42 -13.64 9.36
C THR A 98 22.76 -14.17 8.86
N LYS A 99 22.91 -14.42 7.55
CA LYS A 99 24.17 -14.90 6.96
C LYS A 99 25.18 -13.74 6.87
N ARG A 100 26.47 -14.06 7.04
CA ARG A 100 27.57 -13.06 7.07
C ARG A 100 27.77 -12.33 5.73
N GLU A 101 27.44 -12.99 4.62
CA GLU A 101 27.53 -12.41 3.29
C GLU A 101 26.15 -11.92 2.87
N MET A 102 26.09 -10.71 2.31
CA MET A 102 24.85 -10.14 1.82
C MET A 102 24.36 -10.99 0.66
N PRO A 103 23.18 -11.65 0.78
CA PRO A 103 22.68 -12.48 -0.29
C PRO A 103 22.38 -11.65 -1.54
N GLU A 104 22.53 -12.26 -2.72
CA GLU A 104 22.03 -11.69 -3.97
C GLU A 104 20.50 -11.53 -3.87
N ILE A 105 20.01 -10.29 -3.93
CA ILE A 105 18.62 -9.95 -3.62
C ILE A 105 17.67 -10.66 -4.59
N GLU A 106 18.12 -10.83 -5.83
CA GLU A 106 17.42 -11.43 -6.95
C GLU A 106 16.96 -12.86 -6.64
N ALA A 107 17.76 -13.63 -5.89
CA ALA A 107 17.44 -14.99 -5.48
C ALA A 107 16.27 -15.05 -4.47
N TYR A 108 16.01 -13.96 -3.76
CA TYR A 108 14.99 -13.86 -2.72
C TYR A 108 13.73 -13.12 -3.17
N LEU A 109 13.68 -12.69 -4.43
CA LEU A 109 12.50 -12.04 -4.95
C LEU A 109 11.31 -13.01 -4.98
N PRO A 110 10.08 -12.50 -4.81
CA PRO A 110 8.88 -13.33 -4.73
C PRO A 110 8.66 -14.22 -5.96
N TRP A 111 9.16 -13.82 -7.12
CA TRP A 111 9.06 -14.56 -8.39
C TRP A 111 10.28 -15.44 -8.68
N ALA A 112 11.27 -15.49 -7.78
CA ALA A 112 12.40 -16.38 -7.91
C ALA A 112 11.94 -17.84 -7.82
N ARG A 113 12.51 -18.70 -8.67
CA ARG A 113 12.08 -20.11 -8.79
C ARG A 113 12.17 -20.87 -7.46
N GLU A 114 13.29 -20.72 -6.75
CA GLU A 114 13.51 -21.39 -5.46
C GLU A 114 12.51 -20.92 -4.38
N ILE A 115 12.18 -19.63 -4.39
CA ILE A 115 11.16 -19.05 -3.49
C ILE A 115 9.77 -19.59 -3.85
N GLN A 116 9.43 -19.65 -5.13
CA GLN A 116 8.16 -20.18 -5.61
C GLN A 116 7.98 -21.67 -5.29
N GLU A 117 9.06 -22.46 -5.38
CA GLU A 117 9.04 -23.88 -5.05
C GLU A 117 8.96 -24.11 -3.53
N SER A 118 9.70 -23.33 -2.74
CA SER A 118 9.77 -23.49 -1.29
C SER A 118 8.58 -22.87 -0.57
N CYS A 119 8.13 -21.68 -0.96
CA CYS A 119 7.18 -20.85 -0.22
C CYS A 119 5.78 -20.82 -0.85
N LYS A 120 5.41 -21.80 -1.68
CA LYS A 120 4.08 -21.86 -2.29
C LYS A 120 2.98 -21.98 -1.23
N ALA A 121 1.93 -21.15 -1.35
CA ALA A 121 0.74 -21.17 -0.48
C ALA A 121 -0.13 -22.42 -0.70
#